data_AF-A0A1I8BC40-F1
#
_entry.id   AF-A0A1I8BC40-F1
#
_cell.length_a   1.000
_cell.length_b   1.000
_cell.length_c   1.000
_cell.angle_alpha   90.00
_cell.angle_beta   90.00
_cell.angle_gamma   90.00
#
_symmetry.space_group_name_H-M   'P 1'
#
loop_
_entity.id
_entity.type
_entity.pdbx_description
1 polymer ?
#
loop_
_entity_poly.entity_id
_entity_poly.type
_entity_poly.pdbx_seq_one_letter_code
_entity_poly.pdbx_strand_id
1 'polypeptide(L)'
;MQTLTSQFDLLAKSIETLKEEKQQNFISSNTNQNFISAEELERQRSLVLSGLPESTKQLPSERIADDVESIKVVLDQVGVECAPRFIYRMGRSFSNPPNNGQARLLKIVLPSRKFQKEALKLWNKNGGKNKFPNLSMRESLTQEQLQQRRQLMNECKKKRTEILVKIG
;
A
#
# COMPACT_ATOMS: atom_id res chain seq x y z
N MET A 1 -27.80 31.05 57.71
CA MET A 1 -28.24 30.02 56.74
C MET A 1 -27.88 30.39 55.29
N GLN A 2 -27.96 31.66 54.85
CA GLN A 2 -27.65 32.07 53.46
C GLN A 2 -26.16 31.92 53.06
N THR A 3 -25.24 32.00 54.02
CA THR A 3 -23.78 31.92 53.78
C THR A 3 -23.29 30.51 53.46
N LEU A 4 -23.91 29.48 54.04
CA LEU A 4 -23.57 28.07 53.78
C LEU A 4 -24.01 27.66 52.37
N THR A 5 -25.22 28.05 51.96
CA THR A 5 -25.74 27.78 50.60
C THR A 5 -24.84 28.40 49.54
N SER A 6 -24.38 29.63 49.76
CA SER A 6 -23.44 30.31 48.85
C SER A 6 -22.09 29.58 48.72
N GLN A 7 -21.59 28.96 49.80
CA GLN A 7 -20.34 28.19 49.76
C GLN A 7 -20.52 26.86 49.03
N PHE A 8 -21.66 26.20 49.19
CA PHE A 8 -21.99 24.98 48.45
C PHE A 8 -22.12 25.24 46.94
N ASP A 9 -22.74 26.36 46.55
CA ASP A 9 -22.88 26.74 45.13
C ASP A 9 -21.51 27.04 44.47
N LEU A 10 -20.59 27.66 45.23
CA LEU A 10 -19.22 27.92 44.77
C LEU A 10 -18.42 26.62 44.59
N LEU A 11 -18.57 25.67 45.52
CA LEU A 11 -17.96 24.35 45.42
C LEU A 11 -18.50 23.55 44.24
N ALA A 12 -19.81 23.59 44.00
CA ALA A 12 -20.44 22.90 42.87
C ALA A 12 -19.90 23.43 41.52
N LYS A 13 -19.83 24.76 41.36
CA LYS A 13 -19.26 25.39 40.17
C LYS A 13 -17.79 25.04 39.97
N SER A 14 -17.00 25.02 41.04
CA SER A 14 -15.58 24.64 40.97
C SER A 14 -15.38 23.17 40.59
N ILE A 15 -16.30 22.28 40.96
CA ILE A 15 -16.24 20.86 40.58
C ILE A 15 -16.63 20.68 39.10
N GLU A 16 -17.61 21.44 38.61
CA GLU A 16 -17.99 21.43 37.20
C GLU A 16 -16.85 21.92 36.31
N THR A 17 -16.19 23.03 36.64
CA THR A 17 -15.04 23.52 35.89
C THR A 17 -13.89 22.51 35.89
N LEU A 18 -13.59 21.87 37.03
CA LEU A 18 -12.55 20.82 37.09
C LEU A 18 -12.92 19.56 36.27
N LYS A 19 -14.22 19.24 36.14
CA LYS A 19 -14.68 18.15 35.29
C LYS A 19 -14.52 18.51 33.81
N GLU A 20 -14.89 19.72 33.42
CA GLU A 20 -14.74 20.23 32.04
C GLU A 20 -13.27 20.31 31.64
N GLU A 21 -12.40 20.82 32.52
CA GLU A 21 -10.96 20.86 32.31
C GLU A 21 -10.35 19.45 32.15
N LYS A 22 -10.80 18.47 32.95
CA LYS A 22 -10.37 17.07 32.79
C LYS A 22 -10.86 16.47 31.47
N GLN A 23 -12.08 16.78 31.03
CA GLN A 23 -12.61 16.32 29.75
C GLN A 23 -11.85 16.93 28.57
N GLN A 24 -11.56 18.23 28.62
CA GLN A 24 -10.79 18.93 27.59
C GLN A 24 -9.33 18.46 27.55
N ASN A 25 -8.71 18.17 28.71
CA ASN A 25 -7.36 17.62 28.78
C ASN A 25 -7.29 16.15 28.34
N PHE A 26 -8.36 15.36 28.54
CA PHE A 26 -8.45 13.99 28.00
C PHE A 26 -8.56 13.99 26.47
N ILE A 27 -9.28 14.97 25.89
CA ILE A 27 -9.38 15.12 24.44
C ILE A 27 -8.07 15.66 23.84
N SER A 28 -7.39 16.57 24.54
CA SER A 28 -6.17 17.24 24.04
C SER A 28 -4.88 16.42 24.22
N SER A 29 -4.84 15.47 25.14
CA SER A 29 -3.65 14.61 25.36
C SER A 29 -3.55 13.41 24.41
N ASN A 30 -4.58 13.17 23.58
CA ASN A 30 -4.63 12.00 22.67
C ASN A 30 -4.48 12.36 21.17
N THR A 31 -4.26 13.63 20.83
CA THR A 31 -4.17 14.11 19.44
C THR A 31 -2.77 14.04 18.82
N ASN A 32 -1.76 13.56 19.57
CA ASN A 32 -0.41 13.30 19.06
C ASN A 32 -0.16 11.81 18.72
N GLN A 33 -1.21 11.02 18.51
CA GLN A 33 -1.07 9.79 17.73
C GLN A 33 -1.31 10.16 16.27
N ASN A 34 -0.28 10.07 15.43
CA ASN A 34 -0.42 10.07 13.98
C ASN A 34 -1.29 8.86 13.60
N PHE A 35 -2.62 9.02 13.62
CA PHE A 35 -3.57 7.98 13.24
C PHE A 35 -3.41 7.74 11.74
N ILE A 36 -2.67 6.70 11.41
CA ILE A 36 -2.55 6.20 10.04
C ILE A 36 -3.89 5.55 9.68
N SER A 37 -4.51 5.98 8.59
CA SER A 37 -5.77 5.37 8.13
C SER A 37 -5.57 3.88 7.83
N ALA A 38 -6.63 3.08 7.98
CA ALA A 38 -6.56 1.65 7.67
C ALA A 38 -6.15 1.39 6.21
N GLU A 39 -6.60 2.25 5.29
CA GLU A 39 -6.20 2.22 3.88
C GLU A 39 -4.70 2.47 3.72
N GLU A 40 -4.15 3.46 4.41
CA GLU A 40 -2.72 3.77 4.36
C GLU A 40 -1.89 2.63 4.94
N LEU A 41 -2.32 2.02 6.04
CA LEU A 41 -1.66 0.87 6.62
C LEU A 41 -1.66 -0.33 5.66
N GLU A 42 -2.78 -0.59 4.98
CA GLU A 42 -2.85 -1.62 3.96
C GLU A 42 -1.92 -1.32 2.78
N ARG A 43 -1.92 -0.07 2.31
CA ARG A 43 -1.08 0.37 1.20
C ARG A 43 0.41 0.18 1.53
N GLN A 44 0.84 0.53 2.75
CA GLN A 44 2.24 0.40 3.18
C GLN A 44 2.75 -1.05 3.23
N ARG A 45 1.87 -2.03 3.39
CA ARG A 45 2.21 -3.46 3.34
C ARG A 45 1.84 -4.12 2.00
N SER A 46 1.45 -3.33 1.00
CA SER A 46 1.04 -3.82 -0.30
C SER A 46 2.15 -3.73 -1.36
N LEU A 47 2.18 -4.74 -2.22
CA LEU A 47 2.98 -4.79 -3.45
C LEU A 47 2.07 -4.74 -4.67
N VAL A 48 2.60 -4.20 -5.76
CA VAL A 48 1.97 -4.23 -7.08
C VAL A 48 2.91 -4.91 -8.06
N LEU A 49 2.40 -5.93 -8.73
CA LEU A 49 3.06 -6.63 -9.82
C LEU A 49 2.48 -6.23 -11.16
N SER A 50 3.36 -6.10 -12.16
CA SER A 50 2.99 -5.93 -13.56
C SER A 50 3.63 -7.01 -14.41
N GLY A 51 2.95 -7.45 -15.48
CA GLY A 51 3.52 -8.40 -16.44
C GLY A 51 3.39 -9.87 -16.07
N LEU A 52 2.65 -10.19 -15.00
CA LEU A 52 2.26 -11.56 -14.70
C LEU A 52 1.10 -11.99 -15.63
N PRO A 53 1.24 -13.06 -16.43
CA PRO A 53 0.18 -13.53 -17.34
C PRO A 53 -1.14 -13.74 -16.61
N GLU A 54 -2.27 -13.44 -17.27
CA GLU A 54 -3.60 -13.75 -16.76
C GLU A 54 -4.03 -15.13 -17.25
N SER A 55 -4.68 -15.89 -16.35
CA SER A 55 -5.27 -17.18 -16.72
C SER A 55 -6.46 -16.96 -17.67
N THR A 56 -6.52 -17.76 -18.72
CA THR A 56 -7.62 -17.79 -19.71
C THR A 56 -8.69 -18.82 -19.38
N LYS A 57 -8.60 -19.48 -18.22
CA LYS A 57 -9.57 -20.47 -17.76
C LYS A 57 -10.97 -19.86 -17.67
N GLN A 58 -11.99 -20.68 -17.92
CA GLN A 58 -13.37 -20.22 -17.98
C GLN A 58 -13.89 -19.80 -16.61
N LEU A 59 -13.56 -20.57 -15.56
CA LEU A 59 -14.05 -20.33 -14.22
C LEU A 59 -13.24 -19.23 -13.49
N PRO A 60 -13.90 -18.23 -12.89
CA PRO A 60 -13.22 -17.20 -12.10
C PRO A 60 -12.40 -17.74 -10.93
N SER A 61 -12.89 -18.79 -10.27
CA SER A 61 -12.21 -19.47 -9.15
C SER A 61 -10.87 -20.05 -9.57
N GLU A 62 -10.81 -20.69 -10.75
CA GLU A 62 -9.58 -21.26 -11.29
C GLU A 62 -8.57 -20.18 -11.68
N ARG A 63 -9.04 -19.06 -12.24
CA ARG A 63 -8.17 -17.92 -12.56
C ARG A 63 -7.54 -17.32 -11.30
N ILE A 64 -8.31 -17.23 -10.21
CA ILE A 64 -7.80 -16.77 -8.91
C ILE A 64 -6.79 -17.78 -8.35
N ALA A 65 -7.07 -19.09 -8.45
CA ALA A 65 -6.14 -20.12 -8.01
C ALA A 65 -4.80 -20.06 -8.76
N ASP A 66 -4.83 -19.84 -10.08
CA ASP A 66 -3.63 -19.67 -10.90
C ASP A 66 -2.83 -18.43 -10.51
N ASP A 67 -3.50 -17.31 -10.22
CA ASP A 67 -2.86 -16.11 -9.71
C ASP A 67 -2.19 -16.39 -8.35
N VAL A 68 -2.87 -17.05 -7.42
CA VAL A 68 -2.30 -17.42 -6.11
C VAL A 68 -1.07 -18.31 -6.27
N GLU A 69 -1.14 -19.32 -7.12
CA GLU A 69 -0.02 -20.24 -7.35
C GLU A 69 1.17 -19.53 -7.99
N SER A 70 0.91 -18.67 -8.99
CA SER A 70 1.95 -17.85 -9.61
C SER A 70 2.65 -16.94 -8.60
N ILE A 71 1.91 -16.41 -7.63
CA ILE A 71 2.46 -15.54 -6.59
C ILE A 71 3.33 -16.30 -5.60
N LYS A 72 2.97 -17.54 -5.24
CA LYS A 72 3.85 -18.40 -4.43
C LYS A 72 5.20 -18.58 -5.12
N VAL A 73 5.19 -18.95 -6.40
CA VAL A 73 6.43 -19.11 -7.19
C VAL A 73 7.25 -17.82 -7.19
N VAL A 74 6.62 -16.65 -7.34
CA VAL A 74 7.33 -15.36 -7.29
C VAL A 74 7.94 -15.12 -5.90
N LEU A 75 7.21 -15.38 -4.82
CA LEU A 75 7.71 -15.16 -3.45
C LEU A 75 8.83 -16.15 -3.10
N ASP A 76 8.73 -17.41 -3.53
CA ASP A 76 9.77 -18.43 -3.37
C ASP A 76 11.06 -18.04 -4.09
N GLN A 77 10.94 -17.51 -5.32
CA GLN A 77 12.09 -17.01 -6.09
C GLN A 77 12.78 -15.82 -5.43
N VAL A 78 12.00 -14.93 -4.81
CA VAL A 78 12.54 -13.78 -4.10
C VAL A 78 13.12 -14.19 -2.75
N GLY A 79 12.62 -15.29 -2.16
CA GLY A 79 13.03 -15.79 -0.84
C GLY A 79 12.27 -15.12 0.31
N VAL A 80 10.98 -14.82 0.11
CA VAL A 80 10.14 -14.18 1.13
C VAL A 80 9.16 -15.18 1.72
N GLU A 81 9.38 -15.56 2.96
CA GLU A 81 8.56 -16.51 3.69
C GLU A 81 7.34 -15.82 4.31
N CYS A 82 6.30 -15.59 3.52
CA CYS A 82 5.03 -15.09 4.06
C CYS A 82 3.82 -15.58 3.26
N ALA A 83 2.70 -15.75 3.95
CA ALA A 83 1.40 -15.94 3.33
C ALA A 83 0.74 -14.56 3.09
N PRO A 84 0.52 -14.15 1.83
CA PRO A 84 -0.22 -12.93 1.55
C PRO A 84 -1.65 -13.00 2.09
N ARG A 85 -2.16 -11.86 2.55
CA ARG A 85 -3.52 -11.74 3.09
C ARG A 85 -4.57 -11.62 2.00
N PHE A 86 -4.25 -10.87 0.94
CA PHE A 86 -5.12 -10.70 -0.23
C PHE A 86 -4.30 -10.65 -1.51
N ILE A 87 -4.83 -11.27 -2.56
CA ILE A 87 -4.25 -11.29 -3.91
C ILE A 87 -5.40 -11.01 -4.87
N TYR A 88 -5.27 -9.95 -5.69
CA TYR A 88 -6.30 -9.61 -6.66
C TYR A 88 -5.76 -8.78 -7.82
N ARG A 89 -6.37 -8.93 -8.99
CA ARG A 89 -6.09 -8.11 -10.17
C ARG A 89 -6.78 -6.75 -10.05
N MET A 90 -6.08 -5.69 -10.43
CA MET A 90 -6.57 -4.31 -10.48
C MET A 90 -6.96 -3.92 -11.91
N GLY A 91 -8.02 -3.12 -12.04
CA GLY A 91 -8.52 -2.61 -13.32
C GLY A 91 -9.76 -3.35 -13.83
N ARG A 92 -10.34 -2.83 -14.92
CA ARG A 92 -11.58 -3.37 -15.49
C ARG A 92 -11.37 -4.78 -16.04
N SER A 93 -12.27 -5.69 -15.71
CA SER A 93 -12.27 -7.06 -16.22
C SER A 93 -13.10 -7.15 -17.51
N PHE A 94 -12.56 -7.84 -18.53
CA PHE A 94 -13.24 -8.40 -19.71
C PHE A 94 -13.97 -7.44 -20.69
N SER A 95 -13.27 -7.08 -21.77
CA SER A 95 -13.76 -7.10 -23.18
C SER A 95 -12.70 -6.59 -24.15
N ASN A 96 -11.74 -5.81 -23.64
CA ASN A 96 -10.51 -5.43 -24.31
C ASN A 96 -9.36 -5.71 -23.35
N PRO A 97 -8.23 -6.32 -23.79
CA PRO A 97 -7.04 -6.35 -22.96
C PRO A 97 -6.71 -4.88 -22.61
N PRO A 98 -6.71 -4.49 -21.32
CA PRO A 98 -6.79 -3.09 -20.92
C PRO A 98 -5.56 -2.26 -21.29
N ASN A 99 -4.54 -2.88 -21.91
CA ASN A 99 -3.26 -2.29 -22.28
C ASN A 99 -2.64 -2.99 -23.51
N ASN A 100 -3.27 -2.94 -24.69
CA ASN A 100 -2.68 -3.48 -25.93
C ASN A 100 -2.17 -4.94 -25.84
N GLY A 101 -2.92 -5.82 -25.15
CA GLY A 101 -2.52 -7.22 -24.92
C GLY A 101 -1.73 -7.48 -23.63
N GLN A 102 -1.44 -6.45 -22.81
CA GLN A 102 -0.75 -6.64 -21.53
C GLN A 102 -1.71 -7.05 -20.40
N ALA A 103 -1.22 -7.96 -19.55
CA ALA A 103 -1.91 -8.41 -18.35
C ALA A 103 -2.14 -7.28 -17.34
N ARG A 104 -3.26 -7.34 -16.61
CA ARG A 104 -3.61 -6.40 -15.55
C ARG A 104 -2.62 -6.45 -14.41
N LEU A 105 -2.47 -5.32 -13.74
CA LEU A 105 -1.71 -5.22 -12.50
C LEU A 105 -2.32 -6.14 -11.45
N LEU A 106 -1.46 -6.75 -10.63
CA LEU A 106 -1.89 -7.58 -9.52
C LEU A 106 -1.42 -6.93 -8.22
N LYS A 107 -2.34 -6.72 -7.28
CA LYS A 107 -2.04 -6.21 -5.95
C LYS A 107 -1.98 -7.37 -4.96
N ILE A 108 -0.95 -7.33 -4.12
CA ILE A 108 -0.69 -8.29 -3.05
C ILE A 108 -0.68 -7.51 -1.74
N VAL A 109 -1.47 -7.92 -0.77
CA VAL A 109 -1.46 -7.35 0.58
C VAL A 109 -0.72 -8.32 1.50
N LEU A 110 0.39 -7.89 2.09
CA LEU A 110 1.20 -8.73 2.97
C LEU A 110 0.78 -8.58 4.45
N PRO A 111 1.21 -9.48 5.34
CA PRO A 111 0.90 -9.37 6.77
C PRO A 111 1.42 -8.08 7.40
N SER A 112 2.62 -7.64 7.01
CA SER A 112 3.34 -6.50 7.59
C SER A 112 4.15 -5.73 6.54
N ARG A 113 4.40 -4.44 6.81
CA ARG A 113 5.32 -3.59 6.03
C ARG A 113 6.74 -4.14 5.97
N LYS A 114 7.17 -4.93 6.97
CA LYS A 114 8.48 -5.58 6.95
C LYS A 114 8.65 -6.47 5.72
N PHE A 115 7.68 -7.36 5.48
CA PHE A 115 7.68 -8.26 4.33
C PHE A 115 7.66 -7.51 3.00
N GLN A 116 6.95 -6.39 2.94
CA GLN A 116 6.92 -5.53 1.75
C GLN A 116 8.29 -4.96 1.41
N LYS A 117 8.99 -4.39 2.41
CA LYS A 117 10.35 -3.86 2.23
C LYS A 117 11.35 -4.96 1.88
N GLU A 118 11.25 -6.09 2.55
CA GLU A 118 12.11 -7.26 2.32
C GLU A 118 11.94 -7.81 0.91
N ALA A 119 10.70 -8.02 0.47
CA ALA A 119 10.39 -8.46 -0.88
C ALA A 119 10.95 -7.51 -1.94
N LEU A 120 10.79 -6.19 -1.78
CA LEU A 120 11.34 -5.21 -2.72
C LEU A 120 12.86 -5.19 -2.73
N LYS A 121 13.50 -5.32 -1.56
CA LYS A 121 14.97 -5.37 -1.45
C LYS A 121 15.53 -6.59 -2.18
N LEU A 122 14.96 -7.77 -1.90
CA LEU A 122 15.38 -9.03 -2.51
C LEU A 122 15.03 -9.07 -4.00
N TRP A 123 13.88 -8.51 -4.39
CA TRP A 123 13.52 -8.36 -5.80
C TRP A 123 14.51 -7.49 -6.58
N ASN A 124 14.93 -6.36 -6.03
CA ASN A 124 15.92 -5.52 -6.71
C ASN A 124 17.28 -6.22 -6.87
N LYS A 125 17.61 -7.17 -5.98
CA LYS A 125 18.84 -7.96 -6.04
C LYS A 125 18.73 -9.16 -6.99
N ASN A 126 17.60 -9.87 -6.97
CA ASN A 126 17.44 -11.20 -7.56
C ASN A 126 16.38 -11.26 -8.69
N GLY A 127 15.52 -10.25 -8.80
CA GLY A 127 14.30 -10.27 -9.62
C GLY A 127 14.54 -10.36 -11.13
N GLY A 128 15.75 -10.08 -11.62
CA GLY A 128 16.12 -10.28 -13.02
C GLY A 128 16.22 -11.75 -13.44
N LYS A 129 16.26 -12.70 -12.49
CA LYS A 129 16.33 -14.16 -12.73
C LYS A 129 14.98 -14.85 -12.53
N ASN A 130 13.89 -14.14 -12.74
CA ASN A 130 12.54 -14.67 -12.50
C ASN A 130 12.10 -15.59 -13.67
N LYS A 131 11.04 -16.38 -13.42
CA LYS A 131 10.40 -17.22 -14.47
C LYS A 131 9.60 -16.38 -15.49
N PHE A 132 9.33 -15.11 -15.17
CA PHE A 132 8.37 -14.26 -15.87
C PHE A 132 9.08 -13.02 -16.45
N PRO A 133 9.53 -13.03 -17.70
CA PRO A 133 10.47 -12.04 -18.23
C PRO A 133 9.97 -10.58 -18.14
N ASN A 134 8.65 -10.38 -18.21
CA ASN A 134 8.03 -9.05 -18.14
C ASN A 134 7.59 -8.66 -16.72
N LEU A 135 7.88 -9.50 -15.73
CA LEU A 135 7.47 -9.27 -14.35
C LEU A 135 8.27 -8.12 -13.75
N SER A 136 7.55 -7.17 -13.19
CA SER A 136 8.11 -6.09 -12.37
C SER A 136 7.35 -5.98 -11.07
N MET A 137 8.06 -5.71 -9.99
CA MET A 137 7.52 -5.52 -8.65
C MET A 137 7.81 -4.11 -8.16
N ARG A 138 6.79 -3.49 -7.57
CA ARG A 138 6.90 -2.19 -6.91
C ARG A 138 6.00 -2.10 -5.68
N GLU A 139 6.23 -1.08 -4.88
CA GLU A 139 5.32 -0.72 -3.79
C GLU A 139 3.98 -0.17 -4.30
N SER A 140 2.95 -0.25 -3.46
CA SER A 140 1.69 0.44 -3.68
C SER A 140 1.83 1.93 -3.32
N LEU A 141 1.83 2.79 -4.33
CA LEU A 141 1.97 4.24 -4.21
C LEU A 141 0.61 4.94 -4.32
N THR A 142 0.47 6.13 -3.75
CA THR A 142 -0.67 7.01 -4.01
C THR A 142 -0.65 7.51 -5.45
N GLN A 143 -1.77 8.06 -5.93
CA GLN A 143 -1.86 8.57 -7.30
C GLN A 143 -0.85 9.67 -7.58
N GLU A 144 -0.64 10.59 -6.62
CA GLU A 144 0.35 11.67 -6.71
C GLU A 144 1.77 11.10 -6.80
N GLN A 145 2.11 10.17 -5.91
CA GLN A 145 3.42 9.49 -5.92
C GLN A 145 3.64 8.71 -7.22
N LEU A 146 2.59 8.10 -7.79
CA LEU A 146 2.65 7.45 -9.10
C LEU A 146 2.88 8.42 -10.24
N GLN A 147 2.31 9.62 -10.19
CA GLN A 147 2.56 10.67 -11.19
C GLN A 147 4.01 11.15 -11.13
N GLN A 148 4.51 11.46 -9.93
CA GLN A 148 5.91 11.85 -9.72
C GLN A 148 6.89 10.78 -10.22
N ARG A 149 6.63 9.51 -9.89
CA ARG A 149 7.45 8.39 -10.37
C ARG A 149 7.44 8.27 -11.90
N ARG A 150 6.29 8.47 -12.53
CA ARG A 150 6.18 8.47 -14.01
C ARG A 150 6.96 9.61 -14.64
N GLN A 151 6.88 10.81 -14.05
CA GLN A 151 7.63 11.98 -14.51
C GLN A 151 9.14 11.70 -14.45
N LEU A 152 9.64 11.24 -13.30
CA LEU A 152 11.04 10.86 -13.11
C LEU A 152 11.49 9.78 -14.11
N MET A 153 10.68 8.73 -14.32
CA MET A 153 11.00 7.69 -15.31
C MET A 153 11.09 8.25 -16.73
N ASN A 154 10.19 9.15 -17.11
CA ASN A 154 10.20 9.79 -18.43
C ASN A 154 11.43 10.69 -18.60
N GLU A 155 11.82 11.45 -17.58
CA GLU A 155 13.03 12.26 -17.58
C GLU A 155 14.29 11.40 -17.71
N CYS A 156 14.41 10.33 -16.93
CA CYS A 156 15.52 9.38 -17.03
C CYS A 156 15.58 8.74 -18.43
N LYS A 157 14.44 8.38 -19.01
CA LYS A 157 14.36 7.82 -20.37
C LYS A 157 14.85 8.83 -21.41
N LYS A 158 14.39 10.09 -21.34
CA LYS A 158 14.84 11.18 -22.23
C LYS A 158 16.36 11.36 -22.15
N LYS A 159 16.91 11.52 -20.94
CA LYS A 159 18.35 11.66 -20.72
C LYS A 159 19.14 10.47 -21.28
N ARG A 160 18.68 9.24 -21.09
CA ARG A 160 19.33 8.05 -21.64
C ARG A 160 19.33 8.06 -23.17
N THR A 161 18.22 8.44 -23.80
CA THR A 161 18.13 8.58 -25.26
C THR A 161 19.06 9.67 -25.77
N GLU A 162 19.11 10.83 -25.11
CA GLU A 162 20.03 11.93 -25.45
C GLU A 162 21.50 11.50 -25.34
N ILE A 163 21.87 10.75 -24.30
CA ILE A 163 23.23 10.21 -24.14
C ILE A 163 23.57 9.23 -25.27
N LEU A 164 22.67 8.32 -25.61
CA LEU A 164 22.89 7.36 -26.70
C LEU A 164 23.07 8.05 -28.06
N VAL A 165 22.33 9.13 -28.32
CA VAL A 165 22.46 9.95 -29.53
C VAL A 165 23.77 10.75 -29.56
N LYS A 166 24.35 11.10 -28.40
CA LYS A 166 25.64 11.80 -28.33
C LYS A 166 26.86 10.89 -28.45
N ILE A 167 26.70 9.59 -28.18
CA ILE A 167 27.78 8.59 -28.20
C ILE A 167 27.85 7.85 -29.55
N GLY A 168 26.73 7.75 -30.27
CA GLY A 168 26.67 7.23 -31.64
C GLY A 168 26.92 8.32 -32.68
#